data_AF-A0A820KZ10-F1
#
_entry.id   AF-A0A820KZ10-F1
#
_cell.length_a   1.000
_cell.length_b   1.000
_cell.length_c   1.000
_cell.angle_alpha   90.00
_cell.angle_beta   90.00
_cell.angle_gamma   90.00
#
_symmetry.space_group_name_H-M   'P 1'
#
loop_
_entity.id
_entity.type
_entity.pdbx_description
1 polymer ?
#
loop_
_entity_poly.entity_id
_entity_poly.type
_entity_poly.pdbx_seq_one_letter_code
_entity_poly.pdbx_strand_id
1 'polypeptide(L)'
;GPVSFRNHQRRAETIIRQFQIDGNQHILRTIAEYSHLSGFNVNCSHCQLLIWPGTIPVDTERSEIQRVVLTVSEIISITIACILSLVLAIFFLTFNIIYRHER
;
A
#
# COMPACT_ATOMS: atom_id res chain seq x y z
N GLY A 1 42.38 7.54 -6.86
CA GLY A 1 42.58 6.96 -5.53
C GLY A 1 43.77 6.01 -5.47
N PRO A 2 44.08 5.49 -4.27
CA PRO A 2 45.10 4.47 -4.03
C PRO A 2 44.82 3.18 -4.82
N VAL A 3 45.88 2.47 -5.21
CA VAL A 3 45.79 1.27 -6.06
C VAL A 3 45.93 0.02 -5.19
N SER A 4 44.95 -0.87 -5.25
CA SER A 4 45.02 -2.18 -4.59
C SER A 4 44.54 -3.28 -5.54
N PHE A 5 45.07 -4.49 -5.35
CA PHE A 5 44.76 -5.66 -6.17
C PHE A 5 44.16 -6.79 -5.31
N ARG A 6 43.17 -7.50 -5.85
CA ARG A 6 42.64 -8.76 -5.30
C ARG A 6 42.47 -9.75 -6.45
N ASN A 7 43.06 -10.93 -6.35
CA ASN A 7 42.98 -11.95 -7.40
C ASN A 7 43.33 -11.40 -8.80
N HIS A 8 44.39 -10.60 -8.89
CA HIS A 8 44.84 -9.93 -10.12
C HIS A 8 43.88 -8.86 -10.70
N GLN A 9 42.81 -8.50 -9.98
CA GLN A 9 41.91 -7.40 -10.37
C GLN A 9 42.21 -6.14 -9.56
N ARG A 10 42.31 -4.99 -10.23
CA ARG A 10 42.42 -3.68 -9.58
C ARG A 10 41.08 -3.33 -8.93
N ARG A 11 41.09 -3.03 -7.63
CA ARG A 11 39.93 -2.45 -6.97
C ARG A 11 39.84 -0.97 -7.32
N ALA A 12 38.77 -0.60 -7.99
CA ALA A 12 38.46 0.78 -8.33
C ALA A 12 37.41 1.37 -7.39
N GLU A 13 37.25 2.68 -7.47
CA GLU A 13 36.10 3.39 -6.91
C GLU A 13 34.94 3.30 -7.91
N THR A 14 33.73 3.07 -7.41
CA THR A 14 32.51 2.99 -8.22
C THR A 14 31.68 4.25 -7.97
N ILE A 15 31.31 4.93 -9.04
CA ILE A 15 30.44 6.11 -8.96
C ILE A 15 29.03 5.69 -9.37
N ILE A 16 28.04 6.07 -8.56
CA ILE A 16 26.63 5.81 -8.82
C ILE A 16 25.99 7.12 -9.25
N ARG A 17 25.31 7.08 -10.39
CA ARG A 17 24.67 8.25 -10.99
C ARG A 17 23.20 7.99 -11.22
N GLN A 18 22.41 9.05 -11.09
CA GLN A 18 20.98 9.06 -11.36
C GLN A 18 20.69 10.03 -12.50
N PHE A 19 19.84 9.62 -13.43
CA PHE A 19 19.21 10.56 -14.36
C PHE A 19 18.11 11.32 -13.63
N GLN A 20 18.28 12.63 -13.51
CA GLN A 20 17.33 13.52 -12.86
C GLN A 20 16.75 14.50 -13.88
N ILE A 21 15.49 14.89 -13.68
CA ILE A 21 14.80 15.87 -14.51
C ILE A 21 14.91 17.23 -13.81
N ASP A 22 15.52 18.20 -14.50
CA ASP A 22 15.64 19.59 -14.06
C ASP A 22 14.97 20.48 -15.11
N GLY A 23 13.72 20.86 -14.85
CA GLY A 23 12.85 21.47 -15.86
C GLY A 23 12.58 20.53 -17.04
N ASN A 24 12.99 20.93 -18.26
CA ASN A 24 12.83 20.15 -19.49
C ASN A 24 14.10 19.36 -19.88
N GLN A 25 15.11 19.28 -19.01
CA GLN A 25 16.37 18.60 -19.32
C GLN A 25 16.61 17.39 -18.42
N HIS A 26 17.16 16.34 -19.03
CA HIS A 26 17.68 15.18 -18.31
C HIS A 26 19.16 15.42 -18.00
N ILE A 27 19.48 15.50 -16.71
CA ILE A 27 20.84 15.71 -16.22
C ILE A 27 21.30 14.46 -15.49
N LEU A 28 22.50 13.98 -15.82
CA LEU A 28 23.12 12.87 -15.10
C LEU A 28 23.86 13.42 -13.87
N ARG A 29 23.37 13.12 -12.67
CA ARG A 29 23.96 13.57 -11.40
C ARG A 29 24.56 12.41 -10.61
N THR A 30 25.73 12.61 -10.02
CA THR A 30 26.33 11.66 -9.09
C THR A 30 25.56 11.69 -7.77
N ILE A 31 25.14 10.53 -7.27
CA ILE A 31 24.35 10.41 -6.03
C ILE A 31 25.07 9.66 -4.92
N ALA A 32 26.06 8.84 -5.28
CA ALA A 32 26.85 8.08 -4.32
C ALA A 32 28.18 7.64 -4.92
N GLU A 33 29.13 7.37 -4.04
CA GLU A 33 30.42 6.79 -4.37
C GLU A 33 30.65 5.57 -3.47
N TYR A 34 31.25 4.53 -4.04
CA TYR A 34 31.67 3.35 -3.31
C TYR A 34 33.18 3.17 -3.47
N SER A 35 33.86 3.04 -2.34
CA SER A 35 35.26 2.66 -2.29
C SER A 35 35.42 1.41 -1.44
N HIS A 36 36.32 0.53 -1.84
CA HIS A 36 36.66 -0.66 -1.07
C HIS A 36 37.33 -0.35 0.28
N LEU A 37 37.83 0.88 0.49
CA LEU A 37 38.48 1.30 1.74
C LEU A 37 37.50 2.01 2.68
N SER A 38 36.72 2.94 2.16
CA SER A 38 35.80 3.78 2.95
C SER A 38 34.35 3.32 2.90
N GLY A 39 34.02 2.30 2.10
CA GLY A 39 32.66 1.79 1.95
C GLY A 39 31.78 2.67 1.06
N PHE A 40 30.47 2.58 1.28
CA PHE A 40 29.45 3.32 0.54
C PHE A 40 29.25 4.71 1.14
N ASN A 41 29.31 5.75 0.31
CA ASN A 41 29.15 7.13 0.74
C ASN A 41 28.15 7.88 -0.15
N VAL A 42 27.08 8.38 0.46
CA VAL A 42 26.07 9.24 -0.19
C VAL A 42 26.34 10.73 0.03
N ASN A 43 27.24 11.09 0.94
CA ASN A 43 27.59 12.45 1.32
C ASN A 43 28.97 12.87 0.78
N CYS A 44 29.31 12.47 -0.43
CA CYS A 44 30.56 12.85 -1.07
C CYS A 44 30.54 14.31 -1.57
N SER A 45 31.70 14.93 -1.78
CA SER A 45 31.81 16.35 -2.21
C SER A 45 31.10 16.65 -3.54
N HIS A 46 30.94 15.64 -4.39
CA HIS A 46 30.28 15.74 -5.69
C HIS A 46 28.91 15.05 -5.71
N CYS A 47 28.45 14.53 -4.57
CA CYS A 47 27.17 13.86 -4.45
C CYS A 47 26.05 14.89 -4.41
N GLN A 48 25.02 14.62 -5.19
CA GLN A 48 23.77 15.36 -5.22
C GLN A 48 22.69 14.53 -4.54
N LEU A 49 21.65 15.19 -4.07
CA LEU A 49 20.53 14.50 -3.43
C LEU A 49 19.91 13.49 -4.39
N LEU A 50 19.69 12.27 -3.91
CA LEU A 50 18.87 11.27 -4.60
C LEU A 50 17.42 11.76 -4.61
N ILE A 51 16.80 11.83 -5.79
CA ILE A 51 15.42 12.31 -5.95
C ILE A 51 14.55 11.17 -6.46
N TRP A 52 13.47 10.88 -5.74
CA TRP A 52 12.43 9.96 -6.20
C TRP A 52 11.18 10.73 -6.62
N PRO A 53 10.44 10.27 -7.64
CA PRO A 53 9.12 10.81 -7.94
C PRO A 53 8.15 10.39 -6.81
N GLY A 54 7.87 11.30 -5.89
CA GLY A 54 7.05 11.03 -4.70
C GLY A 54 7.88 10.49 -3.54
N THR A 55 7.44 9.38 -2.94
CA THR A 55 8.11 8.71 -1.82
C THR A 55 9.14 7.70 -2.29
N ILE A 56 10.13 7.38 -1.45
CA ILE A 56 11.07 6.29 -1.69
C ILE A 56 10.26 5.00 -1.93
N PRO A 57 10.41 4.33 -3.09
CA PRO A 57 9.67 3.10 -3.36
C PRO A 57 10.12 2.00 -2.39
N VAL A 58 9.18 1.09 -2.09
CA VAL A 58 9.41 -0.07 -1.22
C VAL A 58 9.16 -1.33 -2.03
N ASP A 59 9.93 -2.38 -1.79
CA ASP A 59 9.93 -3.62 -2.57
C ASP A 59 8.59 -4.37 -2.54
N THR A 60 7.76 -4.13 -1.53
CA THR A 60 6.51 -4.85 -1.30
C THR A 60 5.32 -3.90 -1.25
N GLU A 61 4.24 -4.29 -1.92
CA GLU A 61 2.96 -3.61 -1.81
C GLU A 61 2.36 -3.78 -0.42
N ARG A 62 1.84 -2.69 0.15
CA ARG A 62 1.05 -2.74 1.38
C ARG A 62 -0.41 -2.96 1.00
N SER A 63 -0.90 -4.20 1.12
CA SER A 63 -2.33 -4.48 0.96
C SER A 63 -3.08 -4.10 2.23
N GLU A 64 -3.99 -3.13 2.14
CA GLU A 64 -4.96 -2.87 3.21
C GLU A 64 -6.20 -3.72 2.99
N ILE A 65 -6.52 -4.60 3.95
CA ILE A 65 -7.76 -5.37 3.92
C ILE A 65 -8.88 -4.46 4.43
N GLN A 66 -9.66 -3.88 3.51
CA GLN A 66 -10.88 -3.17 3.87
C GLN A 66 -11.98 -4.18 4.21
N ARG A 67 -12.37 -4.24 5.48
CA ARG A 67 -13.57 -4.96 5.90
C ARG A 67 -14.77 -4.08 5.64
N VAL A 68 -15.61 -4.47 4.69
CA VAL A 68 -16.93 -3.86 4.52
C VAL A 68 -17.80 -4.32 5.68
N VAL A 69 -18.07 -3.43 6.63
CA VAL A 69 -18.97 -3.68 7.75
C VAL A 69 -20.30 -3.00 7.43
N LEU A 70 -21.41 -3.73 7.58
CA LEU A 70 -22.73 -3.14 7.46
C LEU A 70 -22.88 -1.98 8.46
N THR A 71 -23.45 -0.89 8.00
CA THR A 71 -23.75 0.24 8.86
C THR A 71 -24.84 -0.13 9.85
N VAL A 72 -24.83 0.51 11.03
CA VAL A 72 -25.84 0.28 12.07
C VAL A 72 -27.25 0.56 11.51
N SER A 73 -27.39 1.55 10.62
CA SER A 73 -28.64 1.86 9.94
C SER A 73 -29.17 0.72 9.07
N GLU A 74 -28.30 0.05 8.31
CA GLU A 74 -28.68 -1.10 7.48
C GLU A 74 -29.17 -2.25 8.36
N ILE A 75 -28.46 -2.53 9.46
CA ILE A 75 -28.85 -3.57 10.43
C ILE A 75 -30.21 -3.25 11.06
N ILE A 76 -30.46 -1.99 11.44
CA ILE A 76 -31.75 -1.56 12.01
C ILE A 76 -32.88 -1.74 10.99
N SER A 77 -32.66 -1.35 9.74
CA SER A 77 -33.68 -1.48 8.70
C SER A 77 -34.10 -2.94 8.45
N ILE A 78 -33.12 -3.85 8.41
CA ILE A 78 -33.36 -5.29 8.21
C ILE A 78 -34.08 -5.88 9.42
N THR A 79 -33.68 -5.50 10.64
CA THR A 79 -34.30 -6.03 11.86
C THR A 79 -35.77 -5.59 12.00
N ILE A 80 -36.10 -4.34 11.68
CA ILE A 80 -37.50 -3.85 11.67
C ILE A 80 -38.34 -4.62 10.65
N ALA A 81 -37.82 -4.83 9.44
CA ALA A 81 -38.52 -5.58 8.40
C ALA A 81 -38.80 -7.04 8.84
N CYS A 82 -37.82 -7.68 9.50
CA CYS A 82 -37.98 -9.02 10.06
C CYS A 82 -39.01 -9.08 11.20
N ILE A 83 -39.07 -8.07 12.07
CA ILE A 83 -40.08 -8.03 13.15
C ILE A 83 -41.48 -7.88 12.56
N LEU A 84 -41.67 -6.98 11.58
CA LEU A 84 -42.96 -6.76 10.95
C LEU A 84 -43.49 -8.01 10.24
N SER A 85 -42.62 -8.74 9.52
CA SER A 85 -43.01 -9.98 8.84
C SER A 85 -43.41 -11.07 9.82
N LEU A 86 -42.73 -11.14 10.97
CA LEU A 86 -43.05 -12.11 12.03
C LEU A 86 -44.40 -11.81 12.70
N VAL A 87 -44.71 -10.53 12.95
CA VAL A 87 -46.01 -10.10 13.47
C VAL A 87 -47.14 -10.44 12.48
N LEU A 88 -46.95 -10.13 11.20
CA LEU A 88 -47.91 -10.48 10.13
C LEU A 88 -48.13 -11.99 10.04
N ALA A 89 -47.06 -12.79 10.11
CA ALA A 89 -47.16 -14.24 10.08
C ALA A 89 -47.97 -14.79 11.27
N ILE A 90 -47.75 -14.27 12.48
CA ILE A 90 -48.54 -14.64 13.67
C ILE A 90 -50.01 -14.26 13.49
N PHE A 91 -50.30 -13.07 12.96
CA PHE A 91 -51.66 -12.62 12.72
C PHE A 91 -52.40 -13.51 11.72
N PHE A 92 -51.76 -13.88 10.60
CA PHE A 92 -52.37 -14.80 9.64
C PHE A 92 -52.55 -16.21 10.24
N LEU A 93 -51.61 -16.66 11.07
CA LEU A 93 -51.72 -17.94 11.76
C LEU A 93 -52.92 -17.95 12.73
N THR A 94 -53.09 -16.91 13.54
CA THR A 94 -54.23 -16.81 14.47
C THR A 94 -55.56 -16.71 13.72
N PHE A 95 -55.61 -15.93 12.64
CA PHE A 95 -56.80 -15.86 11.77
C PHE A 95 -57.13 -17.24 11.19
N ASN A 96 -56.13 -17.97 10.68
CA ASN A 96 -56.33 -19.30 10.12
C ASN A 96 -56.89 -20.29 11.17
N ILE A 97 -56.39 -20.23 12.40
CA ILE A 97 -56.86 -21.08 13.51
C ILE A 97 -58.32 -20.76 13.87
N ILE A 98 -58.68 -19.49 14.01
CA ILE A 98 -60.01 -19.06 14.44
C ILE A 98 -61.07 -19.44 13.41
N TYR A 99 -60.82 -19.13 12.13
CA TYR A 99 -61.79 -19.38 11.05
C TYR A 99 -61.69 -20.78 10.43
N ARG A 100 -60.95 -21.70 11.06
CA ARG A 100 -60.76 -23.07 10.57
C ARG A 100 -62.07 -23.86 10.44
N HIS A 101 -63.08 -23.54 11.25
CA HIS A 101 -64.35 -24.26 11.33
C HIS A 101 -65.55 -23.53 10.70
N GLU A 102 -65.33 -22.35 10.09
CA GLU A 102 -66.38 -21.66 9.32
C GLU A 102 -66.44 -22.10 7.84
N ARG A 103 -65.83 -23.24 7.52
CA ARG A 103 -65.90 -23.95 6.23
C ARG A 103 -66.48 -25.33 6.44
#